data_AF-A0A316M828-F1
#
_entry.id   AF-A0A316M828-F1
#
_cell.length_a   1.000
_cell.length_b   1.000
_cell.length_c   1.000
_cell.angle_alpha   90.00
_cell.angle_beta   90.00
_cell.angle_gamma   90.00
#
_symmetry.space_group_name_H-M   'P 1'
#
loop_
_entity.id
_entity.type
_entity.pdbx_description
1 polymer ?
#
loop_
_entity_poly.entity_id
_entity_poly.type
_entity_poly.pdbx_seq_one_letter_code
_entity_poly.pdbx_strand_id
1 'polypeptide(L)'
;MEKLKINSGLKKIEVNDNGEYITVNLSDNTFFENFNNLMDWMDAKQVYIDEKEKVLQEKYADQNPGEINIKIITETAALYKEVCDEASAKLDGMFGYGCMKKVYPDVESPGFDLIIEFLDEVTPLLKKFAAERNQYINTKYNRNRKGARSHS
;
A
#
# COMPACT_ATOMS: atom_id res chain seq x y z
N MET A 1 15.45 35.60 -12.76
CA MET A 1 14.80 34.29 -12.91
C MET A 1 13.51 34.30 -12.10
N GLU A 2 12.39 34.01 -12.73
CA GLU A 2 11.10 33.85 -12.04
C GLU A 2 10.93 32.41 -11.57
N LYS A 3 10.23 32.21 -10.45
CA LYS A 3 9.95 30.90 -9.86
C LYS A 3 8.43 30.67 -9.81
N LEU A 4 7.96 29.58 -10.41
CA LEU A 4 6.57 29.13 -10.30
C LEU A 4 6.47 28.03 -9.24
N LYS A 5 5.65 28.25 -8.20
CA LYS A 5 5.39 27.26 -7.15
C LYS A 5 3.97 26.71 -7.28
N ILE A 6 3.84 25.49 -7.78
CA ILE A 6 2.56 24.77 -7.89
C ILE A 6 2.41 23.85 -6.68
N ASN A 7 1.27 23.93 -5.99
CA ASN A 7 0.91 22.95 -4.97
C ASN A 7 0.31 21.71 -5.67
N SER A 8 1.13 20.69 -5.86
CA SER A 8 0.74 19.42 -6.49
C SER A 8 -0.09 18.51 -5.57
N GLY A 9 -0.37 18.88 -4.32
CA GLY A 9 -1.10 18.03 -3.38
C GLY A 9 -0.31 16.81 -2.89
N LEU A 10 0.98 16.73 -3.20
CA LEU A 10 1.89 15.71 -2.68
C LEU A 10 2.03 15.87 -1.16
N LYS A 11 1.72 14.80 -0.43
CA LYS A 11 1.96 14.68 1.01
C LYS A 11 3.19 13.80 1.25
N LYS A 12 3.88 14.08 2.35
CA LYS A 12 4.99 13.26 2.85
C LYS A 12 4.60 12.73 4.23
N ILE A 13 4.85 11.45 4.47
CA ILE A 13 4.68 10.81 5.77
C ILE A 13 6.05 10.33 6.20
N GLU A 14 6.52 10.74 7.38
CA GLU A 14 7.76 10.25 7.96
C GLU A 14 7.51 8.83 8.46
N VAL A 15 8.42 7.91 8.17
CA VAL A 15 8.19 6.47 8.44
C VAL A 15 9.22 5.85 9.37
N ASN A 16 10.28 6.58 9.73
CA ASN A 16 11.30 6.11 10.67
C ASN A 16 12.09 7.27 11.29
N ASP A 17 12.90 6.96 12.31
CA ASP A 17 13.76 7.92 13.02
C ASP A 17 14.97 8.40 12.18
N ASN A 18 15.17 7.83 10.98
CA ASN A 18 16.21 8.27 10.05
C ASN A 18 15.78 9.48 9.20
N GLY A 19 14.56 9.99 9.42
CA GLY A 19 13.99 11.08 8.64
C GLY A 19 13.65 10.66 7.21
N GLU A 20 13.37 9.39 6.97
CA GLU A 20 12.89 8.93 5.67
C GLU A 20 11.38 9.14 5.53
N TYR A 21 10.95 9.39 4.30
CA TYR A 21 9.56 9.68 3.99
C TYR A 21 9.04 8.82 2.84
N ILE A 22 7.78 8.43 2.97
CA ILE A 22 6.95 7.97 1.85
C ILE A 22 6.13 9.14 1.32
N THR A 23 5.64 8.99 0.10
CA THR A 23 4.90 10.03 -0.61
C THR A 23 3.49 9.58 -0.96
N VAL A 24 2.52 10.48 -0.77
CA VAL A 24 1.12 10.25 -1.16
C VAL A 24 0.70 11.34 -2.12
N ASN A 25 0.39 10.98 -3.36
CA ASN A 25 -0.01 11.94 -4.39
C ASN A 25 -1.54 11.98 -4.55
N LEU A 26 -2.21 12.77 -3.73
CA LEU A 26 -3.68 12.89 -3.75
C LEU A 26 -4.23 13.63 -4.98
N SER A 27 -3.36 14.26 -5.79
CA SER A 27 -3.77 14.85 -7.06
C SER A 27 -3.71 13.84 -8.20
N ASP A 28 -3.11 12.68 -7.98
CA ASP A 28 -3.18 11.58 -8.91
C ASP A 28 -4.55 10.92 -8.79
N ASN A 29 -5.34 11.02 -9.86
CA ASN A 29 -6.69 10.46 -9.90
C ASN A 29 -6.69 8.93 -9.80
N THR A 30 -5.55 8.28 -10.04
CA THR A 30 -5.40 6.83 -9.96
C THR A 30 -4.98 6.35 -8.57
N PHE A 31 -4.59 7.24 -7.65
CA PHE A 31 -4.05 6.82 -6.35
C PHE A 31 -5.03 5.96 -5.54
N PHE A 32 -6.28 6.44 -5.37
CA PHE A 32 -7.30 5.70 -4.61
C PHE A 32 -7.83 4.48 -5.38
N GLU A 33 -7.84 4.53 -6.71
CA GLU A 33 -8.16 3.37 -7.55
C GLU A 33 -7.11 2.27 -7.36
N ASN A 34 -5.82 2.60 -7.44
CA ASN A 34 -4.72 1.67 -7.21
C ASN A 34 -4.74 1.12 -5.78
N PHE A 35 -5.14 1.93 -4.79
CA PHE A 35 -5.30 1.46 -3.41
C PHE A 35 -6.40 0.42 -3.29
N ASN A 36 -7.58 0.68 -3.87
CA ASN A 36 -8.65 -0.32 -3.87
C ASN A 36 -8.25 -1.59 -4.64
N ASN A 37 -7.61 -1.44 -5.80
CA ASN A 37 -7.10 -2.57 -6.59
C ASN A 37 -6.06 -3.40 -5.82
N LEU A 38 -5.26 -2.77 -4.93
CA LEU A 38 -4.36 -3.48 -4.03
C LEU A 38 -5.14 -4.32 -3.02
N MET A 39 -6.17 -3.75 -2.38
CA MET A 39 -7.00 -4.47 -1.41
C MET A 39 -7.72 -5.67 -2.06
N ASP A 40 -8.34 -5.46 -3.22
CA ASP A 40 -9.00 -6.53 -4.00
C ASP A 40 -7.99 -7.62 -4.40
N TRP A 41 -6.77 -7.23 -4.77
CA TRP A 41 -5.70 -8.16 -5.10
C TRP A 41 -5.24 -8.97 -3.87
N MET A 42 -5.18 -8.35 -2.68
CA MET A 42 -4.83 -9.05 -1.44
C MET A 42 -5.88 -10.09 -1.08
N ASP A 43 -7.17 -9.74 -1.15
CA ASP A 43 -8.29 -10.66 -0.91
C ASP A 43 -8.23 -11.86 -1.88
N ALA A 44 -7.97 -11.60 -3.17
CA ALA A 44 -7.81 -12.66 -4.16
C ALA A 44 -6.58 -13.55 -3.90
N LYS A 45 -5.46 -12.96 -3.46
CA LYS A 45 -4.24 -13.70 -3.13
C LYS A 45 -4.39 -14.56 -1.88
N GLN A 46 -5.21 -14.15 -0.90
CA GLN A 46 -5.51 -14.99 0.25
C GLN A 46 -6.19 -16.29 -0.19
N VAL A 47 -7.21 -16.20 -1.05
CA VAL A 47 -7.89 -17.40 -1.61
C VAL A 47 -6.91 -18.28 -2.37
N TYR A 48 -6.05 -17.67 -3.19
CA TYR A 48 -5.01 -18.39 -3.93
C TYR A 48 -4.03 -19.14 -3.01
N ILE A 49 -3.59 -18.52 -1.91
CA ILE A 49 -2.72 -19.16 -0.92
C ILE A 49 -3.44 -20.36 -0.31
N ASP A 50 -4.66 -20.19 0.19
CA ASP A 50 -5.44 -21.25 0.83
C ASP A 50 -5.63 -22.46 -0.10
N GLU A 51 -5.87 -22.22 -1.39
CA GLU A 51 -5.99 -23.27 -2.40
C GLU A 51 -4.66 -23.99 -2.63
N LYS A 52 -3.56 -23.24 -2.75
CA LYS A 52 -2.22 -23.81 -2.96
C LYS A 52 -1.75 -24.62 -1.76
N GLU A 53 -2.03 -24.17 -0.55
CA GLU A 53 -1.70 -24.92 0.67
C GLU A 53 -2.42 -26.27 0.72
N LYS A 54 -3.72 -26.31 0.36
CA LYS A 54 -4.47 -27.58 0.27
C LYS A 54 -3.83 -28.53 -0.73
N VAL A 55 -3.47 -28.03 -1.91
CA VAL A 55 -2.79 -28.84 -2.94
C VAL A 55 -1.43 -29.36 -2.44
N LEU A 56 -0.67 -28.54 -1.70
CA LEU A 56 0.59 -28.98 -1.10
C LEU A 56 0.37 -30.06 -0.04
N GLN A 57 -0.63 -29.90 0.83
CA GLN A 57 -0.98 -30.90 1.83
C GLN A 57 -1.37 -32.23 1.18
N GLU A 58 -2.22 -32.21 0.15
CA GLU A 58 -2.63 -33.41 -0.60
C GLU A 58 -1.45 -34.08 -1.31
N LYS A 59 -0.59 -33.31 -1.99
CA LYS A 59 0.61 -33.80 -2.69
C LYS A 59 1.56 -34.57 -1.77
N TYR A 60 1.56 -34.23 -0.49
CA TYR A 60 2.47 -34.78 0.51
C TYR A 60 1.79 -35.64 1.59
N ALA A 61 0.47 -35.90 1.47
CA ALA A 61 -0.34 -36.59 2.47
C ALA A 61 0.16 -38.00 2.81
N ASP A 62 0.71 -38.71 1.82
CA ASP A 62 1.19 -40.10 1.97
C ASP A 62 2.67 -40.18 2.38
N GLN A 63 3.38 -39.06 2.52
CA GLN A 63 4.79 -39.04 2.88
C GLN A 63 4.98 -38.92 4.40
N ASN A 64 5.46 -39.99 5.03
CA ASN A 64 5.84 -40.08 6.44
C ASN A 64 4.78 -39.54 7.43
N PRO A 65 3.63 -40.22 7.56
CA PRO A 65 2.63 -39.87 8.56
C PRO A 65 3.23 -39.86 9.97
N GLY A 66 3.29 -38.68 10.59
CA GLY A 66 3.83 -38.46 11.94
C GLY A 66 5.15 -37.68 12.01
N GLU A 67 5.78 -37.36 10.88
CA GLU A 67 6.98 -36.52 10.83
C GLU A 67 6.69 -35.14 10.22
N ILE A 68 7.47 -34.14 10.61
CA ILE A 68 7.43 -32.81 10.00
C ILE A 68 7.93 -32.92 8.55
N ASN A 69 7.05 -32.67 7.58
CA ASN A 69 7.45 -32.62 6.19
C ASN A 69 8.09 -31.27 5.85
N ILE A 70 9.42 -31.21 5.90
CA ILE A 70 10.21 -30.00 5.60
C ILE A 70 9.93 -29.45 4.19
N LYS A 71 9.55 -30.30 3.23
CA LYS A 71 9.21 -29.85 1.87
C LYS A 71 7.93 -29.02 1.84
N ILE A 72 6.90 -29.43 2.60
CA ILE A 72 5.67 -28.63 2.75
C ILE A 72 6.04 -27.27 3.33
N ILE A 73 6.82 -27.23 4.42
CA ILE A 73 7.23 -25.97 5.07
C ILE A 73 7.96 -25.06 4.08
N THR A 74 8.91 -25.61 3.31
CA THR A 74 9.73 -24.81 2.39
C THR A 74 8.90 -24.31 1.20
N GLU A 75 8.04 -25.16 0.61
CA GLU A 75 7.16 -24.75 -0.49
C GLU A 75 6.12 -23.71 -0.04
N THR A 76 5.51 -23.89 1.14
CA THR A 76 4.59 -22.92 1.74
C THR A 76 5.29 -21.60 2.06
N ALA A 77 6.49 -21.63 2.65
CA ALA A 77 7.25 -20.41 2.92
C ALA A 77 7.64 -19.65 1.64
N ALA A 78 7.99 -20.36 0.57
CA ALA A 78 8.28 -19.76 -0.72
C ALA A 78 7.05 -19.09 -1.33
N LEU A 79 5.88 -19.74 -1.23
CA LEU A 79 4.59 -19.18 -1.66
C LEU A 79 4.25 -17.89 -0.91
N TYR A 80 4.36 -17.90 0.42
CA TYR A 80 4.12 -16.70 1.24
C TYR A 80 5.08 -15.56 0.87
N LYS A 81 6.36 -15.88 0.69
CA LYS A 81 7.38 -14.90 0.30
C LYS A 81 7.05 -14.27 -1.06
N GLU A 82 6.67 -15.07 -2.05
CA GLU A 82 6.29 -14.57 -3.38
C GLU A 82 5.16 -13.53 -3.29
N VAL A 83 4.11 -13.84 -2.53
CA VAL A 83 2.97 -12.92 -2.37
C VAL A 83 3.36 -11.66 -1.59
N CYS A 84 4.19 -11.79 -0.55
CA CYS A 84 4.68 -10.65 0.22
C CYS A 84 5.57 -9.71 -0.61
N ASP A 85 6.43 -10.27 -1.47
CA ASP A 85 7.27 -9.50 -2.37
C ASP A 85 6.43 -8.77 -3.43
N GLU A 86 5.41 -9.43 -3.99
CA GLU A 86 4.45 -8.80 -4.91
C GLU A 86 3.70 -7.65 -4.24
N ALA A 87 3.22 -7.84 -3.01
CA ALA A 87 2.53 -6.82 -2.23
C ALA A 87 3.45 -5.62 -1.98
N SER A 88 4.69 -5.88 -1.57
CA SER A 88 5.71 -4.87 -1.32
C SER A 88 6.01 -4.05 -2.58
N ALA A 89 6.11 -4.69 -3.75
CA ALA A 89 6.32 -4.01 -5.02
C ALA A 89 5.15 -3.09 -5.41
N LYS A 90 3.90 -3.52 -5.15
CA LYS A 90 2.71 -2.68 -5.36
C LYS A 90 2.71 -1.47 -4.42
N LEU A 91 3.04 -1.66 -3.15
CA LEU A 91 3.15 -0.59 -2.16
C LEU A 91 4.23 0.42 -2.53
N ASP A 92 5.41 -0.04 -2.95
CA ASP A 92 6.49 0.81 -3.48
C ASP A 92 6.03 1.64 -4.69
N GLY A 93 5.28 1.05 -5.60
CA GLY A 93 4.72 1.75 -6.76
C GLY A 93 3.76 2.89 -6.38
N MET A 94 3.05 2.74 -5.26
CA MET A 94 2.05 3.70 -4.79
C MET A 94 2.61 4.79 -3.88
N PHE A 95 3.47 4.41 -2.94
CA PHE A 95 3.96 5.27 -1.88
C PHE A 95 5.36 5.82 -2.15
N GLY A 96 5.91 5.51 -3.34
CA GLY A 96 7.20 5.96 -3.82
C GLY A 96 8.28 4.90 -3.63
N TYR A 97 9.33 5.01 -4.44
CA TYR A 97 10.41 4.03 -4.52
C TYR A 97 10.99 3.68 -3.14
N GLY A 98 11.10 2.37 -2.86
CA GLY A 98 11.64 1.84 -1.61
C GLY A 98 10.76 2.11 -0.40
N CYS A 99 9.45 2.29 -0.58
CA CYS A 99 8.49 2.50 0.51
C CYS A 99 8.68 1.45 1.61
N MET A 100 8.61 0.18 1.27
CA MET A 100 8.68 -0.90 2.26
C MET A 100 10.04 -0.97 2.95
N LYS A 101 11.13 -0.68 2.22
CA LYS A 101 12.47 -0.64 2.82
C LYS A 101 12.67 0.55 3.76
N LYS A 102 12.00 1.68 3.50
CA LYS A 102 12.03 2.85 4.40
C LYS A 102 11.21 2.61 5.66
N VAL A 103 10.04 1.99 5.51
CA VAL A 103 9.17 1.66 6.65
C VAL A 103 9.85 0.61 7.55
N TYR A 104 10.46 -0.41 6.95
CA TYR A 104 11.10 -1.51 7.66
C TYR A 104 12.58 -1.68 7.22
N PRO A 105 13.50 -0.80 7.68
CA PRO A 105 14.89 -0.77 7.21
C PRO A 105 15.68 -2.03 7.51
N ASP A 106 15.38 -2.71 8.62
CA ASP A 106 16.08 -3.93 9.03
C ASP A 106 15.41 -5.22 8.51
N VAL A 107 14.35 -5.09 7.71
CA VAL A 107 13.62 -6.21 7.13
C VAL A 107 13.98 -6.33 5.65
N GLU A 108 14.33 -7.53 5.22
CA GLU A 108 14.66 -7.81 3.81
C GLU A 108 13.39 -8.04 2.97
N SER A 109 12.48 -8.88 3.46
CA SER A 109 11.20 -9.19 2.84
C SER A 109 10.11 -9.11 3.93
N PRO A 110 9.33 -8.03 3.99
CA PRO A 110 8.28 -7.88 4.99
C PRO A 110 7.20 -8.96 4.82
N GLY A 111 6.94 -9.71 5.89
CA GLY A 111 5.85 -10.68 5.90
C GLY A 111 4.46 -10.03 5.96
N PHE A 112 3.41 -10.85 5.87
CA PHE A 112 2.02 -10.40 5.90
C PHE A 112 1.68 -9.48 7.07
N ASP A 113 2.14 -9.83 8.28
CA ASP A 113 1.84 -9.04 9.48
C ASP A 113 2.34 -7.59 9.37
N LEU A 114 3.56 -7.40 8.86
CA LEU A 114 4.16 -6.07 8.67
C LEU A 114 3.49 -5.29 7.52
N ILE A 115 3.06 -6.00 6.47
CA ILE A 115 2.31 -5.40 5.36
C ILE A 115 0.95 -4.89 5.86
N ILE A 116 0.25 -5.70 6.64
CA ILE A 116 -1.06 -5.35 7.23
C ILE A 116 -0.90 -4.20 8.22
N GLU A 117 0.10 -4.25 9.11
CA GLU A 117 0.39 -3.17 10.05
C GLU A 117 0.63 -1.83 9.33
N PHE A 118 1.41 -1.86 8.23
CA PHE A 118 1.61 -0.66 7.41
C PHE A 118 0.30 -0.14 6.82
N LEU A 119 -0.54 -1.03 6.28
CA LEU A 119 -1.82 -0.66 5.69
C LEU A 119 -2.79 -0.08 6.73
N ASP A 120 -2.82 -0.66 7.93
CA ASP A 120 -3.66 -0.22 9.03
C ASP A 120 -3.27 1.18 9.51
N GLU A 121 -1.96 1.48 9.59
CA GLU A 121 -1.45 2.79 10.01
C GLU A 121 -1.57 3.85 8.90
N VAL A 122 -1.37 3.48 7.63
CA VAL A 122 -1.42 4.46 6.54
C VAL A 122 -2.87 4.84 6.16
N THR A 123 -3.81 3.89 6.26
CA THR A 123 -5.22 4.10 5.92
C THR A 123 -5.88 5.31 6.60
N PRO A 124 -5.78 5.52 7.93
CA PRO A 124 -6.36 6.70 8.57
C PRO A 124 -5.71 8.01 8.09
N LEU A 125 -4.40 7.99 7.78
CA LEU A 125 -3.71 9.15 7.20
C LEU A 125 -4.26 9.47 5.80
N LEU A 126 -4.48 8.46 4.97
CA LEU A 126 -5.10 8.62 3.64
C LEU A 126 -6.50 9.22 3.74
N LYS A 127 -7.33 8.74 4.67
CA LYS A 127 -8.69 9.28 4.92
C LYS A 127 -8.63 10.76 5.32
N LYS A 128 -7.73 11.12 6.26
CA LYS A 128 -7.51 12.51 6.67
C LYS A 128 -7.09 13.39 5.49
N PHE A 129 -6.13 12.92 4.70
CA PHE A 129 -5.60 13.61 3.54
C PHE A 129 -6.65 13.85 2.45
N ALA A 130 -7.52 12.86 2.17
CA ALA A 130 -8.64 13.00 1.26
C ALA A 130 -9.63 14.09 1.73
N ALA A 131 -9.97 14.09 3.03
CA ALA A 131 -10.87 15.08 3.62
C ALA A 131 -10.29 16.51 3.53
N GLU A 132 -9.02 16.70 3.88
CA GLU A 132 -8.32 17.99 3.77
C GLU A 132 -8.32 18.51 2.32
N ARG A 133 -8.10 17.61 1.34
CA ARG A 133 -8.09 18.00 -0.06
C ARG A 133 -9.46 18.45 -0.56
N ASN A 134 -10.52 17.72 -0.21
CA ASN A 134 -11.89 18.10 -0.55
C ASN A 134 -12.25 19.48 0.03
N GLN A 135 -11.83 19.77 1.26
CA GLN A 135 -11.98 21.10 1.86
C GLN A 135 -11.18 22.19 1.12
N TYR A 136 -9.93 21.92 0.75
CA TYR A 136 -9.10 22.88 -0.01
C TYR A 136 -9.68 23.18 -1.40
N ILE A 137 -10.12 22.16 -2.15
CA ILE A 137 -10.78 22.34 -3.44
C ILE A 137 -12.05 23.18 -3.25
N ASN A 138 -12.91 22.81 -2.30
CA ASN A 138 -14.13 23.55 -2.03
C ASN A 138 -13.86 25.02 -1.66
N THR A 139 -12.86 25.30 -0.82
CA THR A 139 -12.54 26.69 -0.42
C THR A 139 -11.88 27.50 -1.56
N LYS A 140 -10.94 26.92 -2.30
CA LYS A 140 -10.22 27.59 -3.39
C LYS A 140 -11.14 27.90 -4.58
N TYR A 141 -11.98 26.94 -4.99
CA TYR A 141 -12.88 27.13 -6.12
C TYR A 141 -14.17 27.88 -5.74
N ASN A 142 -14.69 27.77 -4.50
CA ASN A 142 -15.84 28.60 -4.08
C ASN A 142 -15.48 30.07 -3.85
N ARG A 143 -14.27 30.39 -3.36
CA ARG A 143 -13.81 31.79 -3.24
C ARG A 143 -13.77 32.48 -4.61
N ASN A 144 -13.37 31.76 -5.66
CA ASN A 144 -13.29 32.30 -7.02
C ASN A 144 -14.65 32.44 -7.73
N ARG A 145 -15.75 31.85 -7.21
CA ARG A 145 -17.10 32.01 -7.77
C ARG A 145 -17.90 33.17 -7.15
N LYS A 146 -17.58 33.59 -5.92
CA LYS A 146 -18.29 34.73 -5.28
C LYS A 146 -17.91 36.11 -5.84
N GLY A 147 -16.83 36.22 -6.61
CA GLY A 147 -16.44 37.47 -7.28
C GLY A 147 -16.98 37.65 -8.71
N ALA A 148 -17.63 36.64 -9.30
CA ALA A 148 -18.08 36.67 -10.70
C ALA A 148 -19.60 36.89 -10.87
N ARG A 149 -20.34 37.16 -9.79
CA ARG A 149 -21.80 37.38 -9.81
C ARG A 149 -22.24 38.71 -9.18
N SER A 150 -21.34 39.68 -9.09
CA SER A 150 -21.67 41.06 -8.71
C SER A 150 -21.30 42.02 -9.83
N HIS A 151 -21.91 41.85 -11.02
CA HIS A 151 -22.18 42.94 -11.95
C HIS A 151 -23.19 42.46 -13.01
N SER A 152 -24.12 43.37 -13.31
CA SER A 152 -25.30 43.33 -14.20
C SER A 152 -26.54 42.64 -13.65
#